data_AF-A0A8T2QA99-F1
#
_entry.id   AF-A0A8T2QA99-F1
#
_cell.length_a   1.000
_cell.length_b   1.000
_cell.length_c   1.000
_cell.angle_alpha   90.00
_cell.angle_beta   90.00
_cell.angle_gamma   90.00
#
_symmetry.space_group_name_H-M   'P 1'
#
loop_
_entity.id
_entity.type
_entity.pdbx_description
1 polymer ?
#
loop_
_entity_poly.entity_id
_entity_poly.type
_entity_poly.pdbx_seq_one_letter_code
_entity_poly.pdbx_strand_id
1 'polypeptide(L)'
;MDFLHQHGKRVAAWNLSEQEKWIKAPNGSSDVSKEILLLEDLTTNELKEWHARFTPLALMFIEDATSIDLNDPKWEVYVCLEKASDGLDSPWRMVGFCRVYKFFKYPDSSRLRVSQILVLPPYQGMQNGFHILEAIYKTAVERGSFEVTMEEPSNDLQVLRECMDTVCLLSFDPARQELRSALSKLKMGTESGNTESFHAWMPSPALNEEVRQTFKICKSQLRYCWQVLMYLHVKGQSEKVISSFQSLLAWSLRHEVFGNSKSADVGKNKLLLDVENEYDSSRTFVMFKVKSSSGKGTNGIVKIGGQDSEHLKEAIDLDPKGNAENAFQELLNERKEEIQEVADKVLQYLKLTGASLVEL
;
A
#
# COMPACT_ATOMS: atom_id res chain seq x y z
N MET A 1 9.33 30.13 -12.00
CA MET A 1 9.47 28.70 -11.62
C MET A 1 10.91 28.19 -11.76
N ASP A 2 11.83 28.99 -12.33
CA ASP A 2 13.26 28.70 -12.36
C ASP A 2 13.86 28.44 -10.97
N PHE A 3 13.31 29.08 -9.94
CA PHE A 3 13.61 28.81 -8.53
C PHE A 3 13.47 27.33 -8.13
N LEU A 4 12.42 26.63 -8.60
CA LEU A 4 12.22 25.21 -8.26
C LEU A 4 13.30 24.34 -8.90
N HIS A 5 13.79 24.71 -10.08
CA HIS A 5 14.88 24.00 -10.74
C HIS A 5 16.23 24.26 -10.05
N GLN A 6 16.37 25.38 -9.34
CA GLN A 6 17.57 25.66 -8.53
C GLN A 6 17.60 24.85 -7.23
N HIS A 7 16.43 24.54 -6.66
CA HIS A 7 16.31 23.84 -5.38
C HIS A 7 15.97 22.34 -5.51
N GLY A 8 15.44 21.93 -6.66
CA GLY A 8 14.93 20.59 -6.89
C GLY A 8 15.76 19.76 -7.84
N LYS A 9 15.87 18.47 -7.54
CA LYS A 9 16.45 17.48 -8.44
C LYS A 9 15.35 16.92 -9.34
N ARG A 10 15.54 16.97 -10.66
CA ARG A 10 14.64 16.29 -11.59
C ARG A 10 14.77 14.77 -11.46
N VAL A 11 13.67 14.09 -11.15
CA VAL A 11 13.63 12.61 -10.95
C VAL A 11 12.86 11.88 -12.05
N ALA A 12 11.96 12.57 -12.75
CA ALA A 12 11.23 12.05 -13.91
C ALA A 12 10.90 13.17 -14.91
N ALA A 13 10.71 12.80 -16.19
CA ALA A 13 10.36 13.68 -17.30
C ALA A 13 9.68 12.88 -18.42
N TRP A 14 8.65 13.42 -19.06
CA TRP A 14 7.90 12.78 -20.15
C TRP A 14 7.16 13.80 -21.03
N ASN A 15 6.61 13.33 -22.16
CA ASN A 15 5.87 14.14 -23.13
C ASN A 15 4.34 13.95 -23.05
N LEU A 16 3.55 14.96 -23.43
CA LEU A 16 2.08 14.92 -23.47
C LEU A 16 1.59 13.82 -24.43
N SER A 17 2.27 13.63 -25.56
CA SER A 17 1.99 12.53 -26.50
C SER A 17 2.29 11.13 -25.95
N GLU A 18 3.00 11.03 -24.83
CA GLU A 18 3.28 9.78 -24.11
C GLU A 18 2.21 9.47 -23.06
N GLN A 19 1.39 10.45 -22.66
CA GLN A 19 0.28 10.25 -21.71
C GLN A 19 -0.80 9.30 -22.25
N GLU A 20 -0.87 9.07 -23.56
CA GLU A 20 -1.81 8.10 -24.13
C GLU A 20 -1.29 6.65 -24.09
N LYS A 21 -0.03 6.42 -23.70
CA LYS A 21 0.65 5.12 -23.83
C LYS A 21 1.33 4.75 -22.52
N TRP A 22 0.59 4.04 -21.68
CA TRP A 22 1.02 3.72 -20.33
C TRP A 22 2.34 2.91 -20.20
N ILE A 23 2.92 2.32 -21.25
CA ILE A 23 4.33 1.85 -21.28
C ILE A 23 4.84 1.89 -22.72
N LYS A 24 5.43 3.00 -23.16
CA LYS A 24 6.55 2.96 -24.11
C LYS A 24 7.51 4.09 -23.80
N ALA A 25 8.73 3.76 -23.38
CA ALA A 25 9.83 4.70 -23.50
C ALA A 25 10.00 5.05 -25.00
N PRO A 26 9.97 6.32 -25.40
CA PRO A 26 10.23 6.67 -26.79
C PRO A 26 11.73 6.73 -27.03
N ASN A 27 12.11 6.11 -28.14
CA ASN A 27 13.30 6.53 -28.86
C ASN A 27 13.10 8.00 -29.29
N GLY A 28 13.86 8.90 -28.65
CA GLY A 28 14.24 10.21 -29.18
C GLY A 28 13.11 11.13 -29.68
N SER A 29 12.49 11.89 -28.77
CA SER A 29 11.92 13.20 -29.08
C SER A 29 12.31 14.16 -27.96
N SER A 30 12.76 15.36 -28.32
CA SER A 30 13.59 16.25 -27.49
C SER A 30 12.84 17.33 -26.70
N ASP A 31 11.50 17.37 -26.74
CA ASP A 31 10.74 18.47 -26.12
C ASP A 31 9.88 18.00 -24.93
N VAL A 32 10.55 17.81 -23.77
CA VAL A 32 9.93 17.45 -22.49
C VAL A 32 8.78 18.40 -22.14
N SER A 33 7.56 17.88 -22.03
CA SER A 33 6.39 18.70 -21.67
C SER A 33 6.00 18.62 -20.19
N LYS A 34 6.41 17.57 -19.47
CA LYS A 34 6.18 17.43 -18.03
C LYS A 34 7.39 16.86 -17.32
N GLU A 35 7.54 17.22 -16.05
CA GLU A 35 8.61 16.70 -15.19
C GLU A 35 8.20 16.63 -13.72
N ILE A 36 8.98 15.88 -12.95
CA ILE A 36 8.87 15.83 -11.50
C ILE A 36 10.19 16.27 -10.90
N LEU A 37 10.11 17.32 -10.09
CA LEU A 37 11.20 17.81 -9.26
C LEU A 37 11.03 17.28 -7.83
N LEU A 38 12.12 16.78 -7.27
CA LEU A 38 12.22 16.35 -5.88
C LEU A 38 12.96 17.42 -5.07
N LEU A 39 12.29 17.94 -4.04
CA LEU A 39 12.83 18.89 -3.07
C LEU A 39 13.16 18.13 -1.78
N GLU A 40 14.44 17.99 -1.46
CA GLU A 40 14.94 17.26 -0.27
C GLU A 40 15.23 18.18 0.92
N ASP A 41 15.67 19.41 0.66
CA ASP A 41 15.90 20.43 1.69
C ASP A 41 14.81 21.48 1.58
N LEU A 42 13.93 21.54 2.58
CA LEU A 42 12.81 22.47 2.66
C LEU A 42 13.09 23.66 3.59
N THR A 43 14.34 23.79 4.08
CA THR A 43 14.66 24.72 5.17
C THR A 43 14.86 26.16 4.70
N THR A 44 15.08 26.39 3.40
CA THR A 44 15.28 27.74 2.83
C THR A 44 14.02 28.59 2.94
N ASN A 45 14.20 29.89 3.18
CA ASN A 45 13.06 30.81 3.36
C ASN A 45 12.22 30.89 2.08
N GLU A 46 12.85 30.87 0.91
CA GLU A 46 12.16 30.91 -0.38
C GLU A 46 11.28 29.67 -0.58
N LEU A 47 11.73 28.48 -0.16
CA LEU A 47 10.93 27.25 -0.22
C LEU A 47 9.81 27.24 0.80
N LYS A 48 10.04 27.77 2.00
CA LYS A 48 8.99 27.92 3.02
C LYS A 48 7.87 28.84 2.54
N GLU A 49 8.22 29.99 1.97
CA GLU A 49 7.25 30.91 1.37
C GLU A 49 6.53 30.30 0.17
N TRP A 50 7.25 29.55 -0.67
CA TRP A 50 6.65 28.84 -1.80
C TRP A 50 5.68 27.74 -1.35
N HIS A 51 6.07 26.94 -0.36
CA HIS A 51 5.25 25.88 0.22
C HIS A 51 3.99 26.40 0.91
N ALA A 52 4.09 27.53 1.59
CA ALA A 52 2.95 28.20 2.20
C ALA A 52 1.85 28.57 1.17
N ARG A 53 2.22 28.86 -0.08
CA ARG A 53 1.25 29.25 -1.12
C ARG A 53 0.33 28.11 -1.57
N PHE A 54 0.77 26.85 -1.51
CA PHE A 54 -0.07 25.71 -1.91
C PHE A 54 -0.52 24.83 -0.74
N THR A 55 -0.03 25.08 0.48
CA THR A 55 -0.55 24.40 1.68
C THR A 55 -2.07 24.48 1.82
N PRO A 56 -2.74 25.63 1.55
CA PRO A 56 -4.20 25.69 1.57
C PRO A 56 -4.88 24.71 0.60
N LEU A 57 -4.23 24.37 -0.53
CA LEU A 57 -4.77 23.39 -1.48
C LEU A 57 -4.81 21.98 -0.85
N ALA A 58 -3.79 21.60 -0.08
CA ALA A 58 -3.83 20.34 0.67
C ALA A 58 -5.01 20.32 1.65
N LEU A 59 -5.19 21.39 2.42
CA LEU A 59 -6.27 21.50 3.42
C LEU A 59 -7.68 21.49 2.81
N MET A 60 -7.84 21.93 1.56
CA MET A 60 -9.13 21.95 0.87
C MET A 60 -9.49 20.63 0.18
N PHE A 61 -8.49 19.88 -0.29
CA PHE A 61 -8.71 18.72 -1.18
C PHE A 61 -8.31 17.38 -0.58
N ILE A 62 -7.62 17.36 0.56
CA ILE A 62 -7.23 16.14 1.26
C ILE A 62 -7.87 16.18 2.65
N GLU A 63 -8.70 15.18 2.93
CA GLU A 63 -9.30 14.97 4.24
C GLU A 63 -8.20 14.77 5.29
N ASP A 64 -8.38 15.37 6.47
CA ASP A 64 -7.43 15.34 7.59
C ASP A 64 -6.00 15.82 7.26
N ALA A 65 -5.84 16.60 6.18
CA ALA A 65 -4.55 17.21 5.88
C ALA A 65 -4.10 18.18 6.97
N THR A 66 -2.82 18.08 7.31
CA THR A 66 -2.14 18.96 8.25
C THR A 66 -0.93 19.62 7.60
N SER A 67 -0.47 20.74 8.16
CA SER A 67 0.80 21.35 7.77
C SER A 67 1.97 20.47 8.22
N ILE A 68 2.99 20.33 7.38
CA ILE A 68 4.22 19.62 7.71
C ILE A 68 5.27 20.54 8.35
N ASP A 69 6.17 19.99 9.15
CA ASP A 69 7.33 20.73 9.68
C ASP A 69 8.44 20.80 8.63
N LEU A 70 8.62 21.98 8.03
CA LEU A 70 9.62 22.24 7.00
C LEU A 70 11.06 22.27 7.53
N ASN A 71 11.27 22.20 8.85
CA ASN A 71 12.59 22.07 9.45
C ASN A 71 13.01 20.62 9.70
N ASP A 72 12.10 19.64 9.61
CA ASP A 72 12.46 18.23 9.72
C ASP A 72 13.00 17.73 8.37
N PRO A 73 14.29 17.33 8.28
CA PRO A 73 14.94 16.91 7.03
C PRO A 73 14.45 15.55 6.50
N LYS A 74 13.49 14.92 7.17
CA LYS A 74 12.84 13.69 6.69
C LYS A 74 11.66 13.97 5.76
N TRP A 75 11.17 15.20 5.71
CA TRP A 75 10.16 15.60 4.74
C TRP A 75 10.79 15.88 3.38
N GLU A 76 10.20 15.28 2.35
CA GLU A 76 10.55 15.52 0.96
C GLU A 76 9.29 15.90 0.18
N VAL A 77 9.42 16.78 -0.82
CA VAL A 77 8.30 17.20 -1.66
C VAL A 77 8.60 16.90 -3.12
N TYR A 78 7.76 16.09 -3.74
CA TYR A 78 7.73 15.87 -5.18
C TYR A 78 6.77 16.88 -5.79
N VAL A 79 7.21 17.59 -6.82
CA VAL A 79 6.44 18.63 -7.51
C VAL A 79 6.33 18.24 -8.97
N CYS A 80 5.10 18.04 -9.44
CA CYS A 80 4.85 17.77 -10.85
C CYS A 80 4.62 19.09 -11.58
N LEU A 81 5.41 19.31 -12.63
CA LEU A 81 5.40 20.51 -13.46
C LEU A 81 5.02 20.16 -14.90
N GLU A 82 4.31 21.06 -15.54
CA GLU A 82 3.97 21.01 -16.96
C GLU A 82 4.41 22.29 -17.66
N LYS A 83 5.02 22.14 -18.84
CA LYS A 83 5.48 23.25 -19.65
C LYS A 83 4.27 24.02 -20.18
N ALA A 84 4.22 25.32 -19.90
CA ALA A 84 3.12 26.16 -20.37
C ALA A 84 3.23 26.37 -21.90
N SER A 85 2.18 26.00 -22.64
CA SER A 85 2.06 26.27 -24.09
C SER A 85 1.71 27.73 -24.41
N ASP A 86 1.44 28.52 -23.38
CA ASP A 86 0.59 29.72 -23.47
C ASP A 86 1.42 31.02 -23.62
N GLY A 87 2.74 30.92 -23.76
CA GLY A 87 3.64 32.08 -23.91
C GLY A 87 3.73 33.00 -22.69
N LEU A 88 3.26 32.55 -21.51
CA LEU A 88 3.38 33.26 -20.23
C LEU A 88 4.84 33.33 -19.74
N ASP A 89 5.17 34.36 -18.93
CA ASP A 89 6.52 34.64 -18.40
C ASP A 89 7.17 33.49 -17.61
N SER A 90 6.38 32.52 -17.12
CA SER A 90 6.90 31.31 -16.48
C SER A 90 6.69 30.10 -17.40
N PRO A 91 7.77 29.42 -17.84
CA PRO A 91 7.67 28.30 -18.77
C PRO A 91 7.05 27.05 -18.14
N TRP A 92 6.85 27.03 -16.82
CA TRP A 92 6.32 25.87 -16.07
C TRP A 92 5.14 26.26 -15.19
N ARG A 93 4.17 25.34 -15.10
CA ARG A 93 3.01 25.40 -14.19
C ARG A 93 3.01 24.17 -13.28
N MET A 94 2.67 24.35 -12.01
CA MET A 94 2.54 23.23 -11.08
C MET A 94 1.20 22.52 -11.33
N VAL A 95 1.23 21.21 -11.58
CA VAL A 95 0.03 20.39 -11.82
C VAL A 95 -0.36 19.55 -10.61
N GLY A 96 0.59 19.30 -9.72
CA GLY A 96 0.37 18.53 -8.50
C GLY A 96 1.63 18.44 -7.65
N PHE A 97 1.48 17.91 -6.44
CA PHE A 97 2.59 17.66 -5.53
C PHE A 97 2.33 16.41 -4.68
N CYS A 98 3.39 15.87 -4.10
CA CYS A 98 3.32 14.83 -3.09
C CYS A 98 4.34 15.08 -1.98
N ARG A 99 3.88 15.06 -0.72
CA ARG A 99 4.71 15.11 0.48
C ARG A 99 4.99 13.68 0.93
N VAL A 100 6.26 13.36 1.09
CA VAL A 100 6.75 12.04 1.49
C VAL A 100 7.56 12.19 2.77
N TYR A 101 7.30 11.34 3.75
CA TYR A 101 8.11 11.27 4.97
C TYR A 101 9.01 10.05 4.95
N LYS A 102 10.28 10.25 5.32
CA LYS A 102 11.29 9.20 5.41
C LYS A 102 11.34 8.62 6.83
N PHE A 103 10.66 7.51 7.05
CA PHE A 103 10.72 6.78 8.33
C PHE A 103 12.00 5.95 8.42
N PHE A 104 12.65 5.97 9.57
CA PHE A 104 13.77 5.08 9.85
C PHE A 104 13.30 3.62 9.90
N LYS A 105 14.05 2.74 9.24
CA LYS A 105 13.87 1.29 9.30
C LYS A 105 15.16 0.64 9.78
N TYR A 106 15.14 0.10 10.99
CA TYR A 106 16.26 -0.67 11.54
C TYR A 106 16.71 -1.80 10.58
N PRO A 107 18.02 -2.05 10.44
CA PRO A 107 19.12 -1.38 11.16
C PRO A 107 19.58 -0.03 10.55
N ASP A 108 19.50 0.13 9.24
CA ASP A 108 20.16 1.23 8.52
C ASP A 108 19.45 1.59 7.21
N SER A 109 18.13 1.40 7.15
CA SER A 109 17.32 1.67 5.96
C SER A 109 16.24 2.72 6.25
N SER A 110 15.44 3.03 5.23
CA SER A 110 14.30 3.93 5.33
C SER A 110 13.06 3.36 4.67
N ARG A 111 11.89 3.77 5.15
CA ARG A 111 10.60 3.57 4.49
C ARG A 111 10.14 4.94 4.00
N LEU A 112 9.79 5.02 2.72
CA LEU A 112 9.16 6.23 2.19
C LEU A 112 7.66 6.10 2.41
N ARG A 113 7.07 6.99 3.21
CA ARG A 113 5.62 7.07 3.39
C ARG A 113 5.08 8.26 2.60
N VAL A 114 4.29 7.99 1.57
CA VAL A 114 3.44 8.99 0.92
C VAL A 114 2.44 9.48 1.97
N SER A 115 2.53 10.75 2.33
CA SER A 115 1.67 11.35 3.36
C SER A 115 0.52 12.10 2.72
N GLN A 116 0.81 13.01 1.80
CA GLN A 116 -0.21 13.84 1.14
C GLN A 116 0.12 13.95 -0.34
N ILE A 117 -0.76 13.49 -1.21
CA ILE A 117 -0.62 13.60 -2.67
C ILE A 117 -1.84 14.32 -3.23
N LEU A 118 -1.59 15.33 -4.06
CA LEU A 118 -2.64 16.09 -4.72
C LEU A 118 -2.25 16.37 -6.17
N VAL A 119 -3.10 15.93 -7.09
CA VAL A 119 -3.17 16.48 -8.43
C VAL A 119 -4.25 17.56 -8.42
N LEU A 120 -3.91 18.77 -8.87
CA LEU A 120 -4.86 19.88 -8.82
C LEU A 120 -6.06 19.56 -9.72
N PRO A 121 -7.29 19.96 -9.34
CA PRO A 121 -8.52 19.52 -10.01
C PRO A 121 -8.51 19.65 -11.54
N PRO A 122 -8.01 20.74 -12.16
CA PRO A 122 -7.99 20.87 -13.62
C PRO A 122 -7.09 19.86 -14.35
N TYR A 123 -6.17 19.20 -13.63
CA TYR A 123 -5.20 18.26 -14.19
C TYR A 123 -5.43 16.81 -13.73
N GLN A 124 -6.57 16.53 -13.08
CA GLN A 124 -6.97 15.17 -12.74
C GLN A 124 -7.41 14.39 -13.98
N GLY A 125 -7.40 13.05 -13.90
CA GLY A 125 -7.71 12.19 -15.05
C GLY A 125 -6.64 12.16 -16.16
N MET A 126 -5.56 12.93 -16.03
CA MET A 126 -4.46 13.03 -17.01
C MET A 126 -3.18 12.29 -16.57
N GLN A 127 -3.32 11.24 -15.76
CA GLN A 127 -2.22 10.37 -15.28
C GLN A 127 -1.10 11.06 -14.47
N ASN A 128 -1.23 12.34 -14.11
CA ASN A 128 -0.21 13.01 -13.30
C ASN A 128 0.02 12.32 -11.95
N GLY A 129 -1.03 11.79 -11.32
CA GLY A 129 -0.92 11.04 -10.05
C GLY A 129 -0.13 9.74 -10.20
N PHE A 130 -0.30 9.05 -11.33
CA PHE A 130 0.47 7.85 -11.68
C PHE A 130 1.96 8.18 -11.76
N HIS A 131 2.33 9.20 -12.54
CA HIS A 131 3.74 9.57 -12.73
C HIS A 131 4.40 10.07 -11.44
N ILE A 132 3.65 10.79 -10.57
CA ILE A 132 4.14 11.17 -9.24
C ILE A 132 4.48 9.91 -8.44
N LEU A 133 3.57 8.93 -8.41
CA LEU A 133 3.78 7.69 -7.65
C LEU A 133 4.92 6.85 -8.25
N GLU A 134 4.99 6.74 -9.57
CA GLU A 134 6.07 6.08 -10.31
C GLU A 134 7.44 6.68 -9.98
N ALA A 135 7.55 8.02 -9.96
CA ALA A 135 8.79 8.70 -9.59
C ALA A 135 9.21 8.43 -8.14
N ILE A 136 8.26 8.30 -7.21
CA ILE A 136 8.53 7.95 -5.81
C ILE A 136 9.04 6.52 -5.71
N TYR A 137 8.39 5.57 -6.39
CA TYR A 137 8.83 4.16 -6.42
C TYR A 137 10.22 4.02 -7.03
N LYS A 138 10.48 4.70 -8.16
CA LYS A 138 11.81 4.77 -8.79
C LYS A 138 12.85 5.33 -7.82
N THR A 139 12.54 6.44 -7.15
CA THR A 139 13.44 7.04 -6.15
C THR A 139 13.71 6.07 -4.99
N ALA A 140 12.69 5.35 -4.52
CA ALA A 140 12.83 4.33 -3.46
C ALA A 140 13.75 3.17 -3.89
N VAL A 141 13.68 2.76 -5.16
CA VAL A 141 14.59 1.76 -5.75
C VAL A 141 16.02 2.29 -5.78
N GLU A 142 16.23 3.48 -6.35
CA GLU A 142 17.55 4.11 -6.48
C GLU A 142 18.24 4.32 -5.12
N ARG A 143 17.48 4.67 -4.08
CA ARG A 143 18.01 4.89 -2.72
C ARG A 143 18.15 3.62 -1.89
N GLY A 144 17.72 2.46 -2.40
CA GLY A 144 17.71 1.23 -1.62
C GLY A 144 16.77 1.30 -0.39
N SER A 145 15.70 2.11 -0.47
CA SER A 145 14.68 2.15 0.58
C SER A 145 14.04 0.78 0.76
N PHE A 146 13.57 0.51 1.97
CA PHE A 146 13.01 -0.79 2.35
C PHE A 146 11.69 -1.08 1.64
N GLU A 147 10.75 -0.14 1.67
CA GLU A 147 9.45 -0.22 1.00
C GLU A 147 8.83 1.19 0.88
N VAL A 148 7.84 1.32 0.02
CA VAL A 148 6.95 2.50 -0.08
C VAL A 148 5.63 2.17 0.61
N THR A 149 5.18 3.05 1.50
CA THR A 149 3.88 2.97 2.18
C THR A 149 3.07 4.23 1.94
N MET A 150 1.78 4.20 2.27
CA MET A 150 0.90 5.37 2.23
C MET A 150 0.28 5.59 3.60
N GLU A 151 0.06 6.85 3.96
CA GLU A 151 -0.70 7.28 5.13
C GLU A 151 -2.16 7.44 4.70
N GLU A 152 -3.03 6.59 5.23
CA GLU A 152 -4.49 6.65 5.04
C GLU A 152 -4.92 7.05 3.62
N PRO A 153 -4.54 6.25 2.59
CA PRO A 153 -4.79 6.62 1.20
C PRO A 153 -6.29 6.67 0.90
N SER A 154 -6.72 7.69 0.16
CA SER A 154 -8.09 7.75 -0.37
C SER A 154 -8.39 6.57 -1.31
N ASN A 155 -9.66 6.23 -1.51
CA ASN A 155 -10.06 5.13 -2.40
C ASN A 155 -9.47 5.29 -3.81
N ASP A 156 -9.52 6.50 -4.38
CA ASP A 156 -8.93 6.78 -5.70
C ASP A 156 -7.41 6.53 -5.74
N LEU A 157 -6.70 6.89 -4.67
CA LEU A 157 -5.26 6.66 -4.56
C LEU A 157 -4.94 5.18 -4.35
N GLN A 158 -5.75 4.45 -3.57
CA GLN A 158 -5.62 3.01 -3.39
C GLN A 158 -5.78 2.30 -4.73
N VAL A 159 -6.86 2.59 -5.47
CA VAL A 159 -7.11 1.97 -6.77
C VAL A 159 -5.98 2.29 -7.77
N LEU A 160 -5.48 3.52 -7.79
CA LEU A 160 -4.31 3.89 -8.62
C LEU A 160 -3.08 3.03 -8.27
N ARG A 161 -2.76 2.91 -6.98
CA ARG A 161 -1.62 2.12 -6.50
C ARG A 161 -1.79 0.64 -6.84
N GLU A 162 -2.97 0.10 -6.61
CA GLU A 162 -3.28 -1.31 -6.83
C GLU A 162 -3.21 -1.67 -8.31
N CYS A 163 -3.69 -0.79 -9.20
CA CYS A 163 -3.53 -0.96 -10.63
C CYS A 163 -2.05 -1.02 -11.02
N MET A 164 -1.25 -0.04 -10.57
CA MET A 164 0.18 0.04 -10.87
C MET A 164 0.93 -1.20 -10.35
N ASP A 165 0.74 -1.54 -9.08
CA ASP A 165 1.41 -2.67 -8.44
C ASP A 165 0.98 -4.01 -9.06
N THR A 166 -0.29 -4.17 -9.46
CA THR A 166 -0.78 -5.37 -10.16
C THR A 166 -0.13 -5.52 -11.53
N VAL A 167 0.03 -4.43 -12.29
CA VAL A 167 0.71 -4.45 -13.59
C VAL A 167 2.20 -4.80 -13.44
N CYS A 168 2.87 -4.30 -12.40
CA CYS A 168 4.24 -4.70 -12.08
C CYS A 168 4.34 -6.22 -11.85
N LEU A 169 3.42 -6.80 -11.07
CA LEU A 169 3.40 -8.24 -10.80
C LEU A 169 3.07 -9.09 -12.04
N LEU A 170 2.17 -8.63 -12.91
CA LEU A 170 1.87 -9.29 -14.19
C LEU A 170 3.10 -9.37 -15.10
N SER A 171 3.98 -8.37 -15.01
CA SER A 171 5.20 -8.27 -15.79
C SER A 171 6.42 -8.94 -15.13
N PHE A 172 6.24 -9.53 -13.94
CA PHE A 172 7.33 -10.09 -13.15
C PHE A 172 7.32 -11.63 -13.15
N ASP A 173 8.31 -12.24 -13.80
CA ASP A 173 8.34 -13.68 -14.04
C ASP A 173 8.24 -14.55 -12.76
N PRO A 174 8.93 -14.26 -11.65
CA PRO A 174 8.75 -15.01 -10.40
C PRO A 174 7.30 -15.00 -9.89
N ALA A 175 6.62 -13.84 -9.96
CA ALA A 175 5.21 -13.74 -9.60
C ALA A 175 4.33 -14.56 -10.55
N ARG A 176 4.59 -14.51 -11.87
CA ARG A 176 3.84 -15.30 -12.87
C ARG A 176 4.01 -16.80 -12.65
N GLN A 177 5.19 -17.27 -12.27
CA GLN A 177 5.46 -18.69 -11.99
C GLN A 177 4.69 -19.19 -10.76
N GLU A 178 4.76 -18.46 -9.64
CA GLU A 178 3.98 -18.81 -8.45
C GLU A 178 2.47 -18.72 -8.70
N LEU A 179 2.02 -17.74 -9.50
CA LEU A 179 0.61 -17.56 -9.85
C LEU A 179 0.07 -18.77 -10.62
N ARG A 180 0.81 -19.29 -11.61
CA ARG A 180 0.44 -20.53 -12.33
C ARG A 180 0.30 -21.72 -11.37
N SER A 181 1.22 -21.86 -10.42
CA SER A 181 1.19 -22.92 -9.40
C SER A 181 -0.02 -22.78 -8.46
N ALA A 182 -0.35 -21.56 -8.04
CA ALA A 182 -1.53 -21.29 -7.21
C ALA A 182 -2.84 -21.59 -7.97
N LEU A 183 -2.94 -21.15 -9.23
CA LEU A 183 -4.11 -21.35 -10.07
C LEU A 183 -4.35 -22.82 -10.42
N SER A 184 -3.29 -23.60 -10.67
CA SER A 184 -3.43 -25.03 -10.92
C SER A 184 -3.99 -25.78 -9.70
N LYS A 185 -3.48 -25.48 -8.50
CA LYS A 185 -3.99 -26.05 -7.24
C LYS A 185 -5.44 -25.65 -6.99
N LEU A 186 -5.80 -24.38 -7.27
CA LEU A 186 -7.17 -23.89 -7.11
C LEU A 186 -8.13 -24.62 -8.05
N LYS A 187 -7.74 -24.87 -9.30
CA LYS A 187 -8.55 -25.61 -10.30
C LYS A 187 -8.74 -27.08 -9.94
N MET A 188 -7.72 -27.73 -9.39
CA MET A 188 -7.80 -29.13 -8.95
C MET A 188 -8.78 -29.32 -7.77
N GLY A 189 -9.06 -28.25 -7.03
CA GLY A 189 -9.97 -28.26 -5.89
C GLY A 189 -9.31 -28.88 -4.65
N THR A 190 -9.53 -28.26 -3.49
CA THR A 190 -9.14 -28.85 -2.22
C THR A 190 -10.06 -30.03 -1.92
N GLU A 191 -9.59 -31.26 -2.13
CA GLU A 191 -10.27 -32.49 -1.66
C GLU A 191 -10.29 -32.59 -0.12
N SER A 192 -9.50 -31.76 0.57
CA SER A 192 -9.41 -31.71 2.02
C SER A 192 -9.78 -30.30 2.47
N GLY A 193 -10.88 -30.16 3.21
CA GLY A 193 -11.36 -28.91 3.82
C GLY A 193 -10.45 -28.36 4.92
N ASN A 194 -9.13 -28.51 4.77
CA ASN A 194 -8.14 -28.11 5.74
C ASN A 194 -7.62 -26.70 5.40
N THR A 195 -7.74 -25.78 6.36
CA THR A 195 -7.33 -24.36 6.25
C THR A 195 -5.84 -24.18 5.96
N GLU A 196 -5.02 -25.20 6.19
CA GLU A 196 -3.60 -25.23 5.80
C GLU A 196 -3.38 -25.12 4.27
N SER A 197 -4.40 -25.45 3.45
CA SER A 197 -4.29 -25.41 2.00
C SER A 197 -4.30 -24.00 1.41
N PHE A 198 -5.01 -23.04 2.02
CA PHE A 198 -5.13 -21.67 1.48
C PHE A 198 -3.81 -20.90 1.49
N HIS A 199 -2.91 -21.19 2.45
CA HIS A 199 -1.55 -20.65 2.46
C HIS A 199 -0.76 -21.04 1.20
N ALA A 200 -1.05 -22.21 0.60
CA ALA A 200 -0.39 -22.68 -0.61
C ALA A 200 -0.83 -21.93 -1.88
N TRP A 201 -1.86 -21.09 -1.79
CA TRP A 201 -2.37 -20.21 -2.86
C TRP A 201 -1.96 -18.76 -2.68
N MET A 202 -1.27 -18.42 -1.59
CA MET A 202 -0.73 -17.09 -1.30
C MET A 202 0.73 -17.00 -1.76
N PRO A 203 1.25 -15.77 -2.03
CA PRO A 203 2.63 -15.60 -2.46
C PRO A 203 3.60 -16.06 -1.38
N SER A 204 4.64 -16.79 -1.79
CA SER A 204 5.62 -17.36 -0.88
C SER A 204 6.41 -16.26 -0.14
N PRO A 205 6.99 -16.53 1.05
CA PRO A 205 7.87 -15.59 1.73
C PRO A 205 9.05 -15.12 0.86
N ALA A 206 9.54 -15.98 -0.05
CA ALA A 206 10.60 -15.63 -0.99
C ALA A 206 10.11 -14.61 -2.03
N LEU A 207 8.95 -14.85 -2.64
CA LEU A 207 8.35 -13.90 -3.58
C LEU A 207 8.01 -12.57 -2.90
N ASN A 208 7.54 -12.60 -1.65
CA ASN A 208 7.30 -11.37 -0.88
C ASN A 208 8.58 -10.52 -0.76
N GLU A 209 9.72 -11.16 -0.48
CA GLU A 209 10.99 -10.47 -0.34
C GLU A 209 11.52 -9.98 -1.69
N GLU A 210 11.38 -10.77 -2.75
CA GLU A 210 11.84 -10.41 -4.09
C GLU A 210 11.05 -9.23 -4.68
N VAL A 211 9.71 -9.26 -4.53
CA VAL A 211 8.83 -8.15 -4.93
C VAL A 211 9.15 -6.88 -4.13
N ARG A 212 9.38 -7.01 -2.82
CA ARG A 212 9.78 -5.87 -1.97
C ARG A 212 11.13 -5.30 -2.42
N GLN A 213 12.12 -6.14 -2.72
CA GLN A 213 13.43 -5.67 -3.14
C GLN A 213 13.39 -4.96 -4.50
N THR A 214 12.64 -5.54 -5.45
CA THR A 214 12.55 -5.09 -6.85
C THR A 214 11.67 -3.86 -7.02
N PHE A 215 10.47 -3.89 -6.44
CA PHE A 215 9.43 -2.88 -6.67
C PHE A 215 9.12 -2.02 -5.43
N LYS A 216 9.71 -2.32 -4.28
CA LYS A 216 9.43 -1.62 -3.00
C LYS A 216 7.97 -1.72 -2.55
N ILE A 217 7.22 -2.70 -3.07
CA ILE A 217 5.84 -3.00 -2.68
C ILE A 217 5.86 -3.69 -1.30
N CYS A 218 5.09 -3.17 -0.35
CA CYS A 218 5.00 -3.76 0.98
C CYS A 218 4.15 -5.05 0.98
N LYS A 219 4.34 -5.89 2.01
CA LYS A 219 3.68 -7.21 2.09
C LYS A 219 2.15 -7.16 2.03
N SER A 220 1.52 -6.20 2.71
CA SER A 220 0.06 -6.05 2.70
C SER A 220 -0.45 -5.69 1.30
N GLN A 221 0.25 -4.78 0.62
CA GLN A 221 -0.06 -4.38 -0.74
C GLN A 221 0.08 -5.55 -1.73
N LEU A 222 1.17 -6.31 -1.64
CA LEU A 222 1.37 -7.51 -2.47
C LEU A 222 0.23 -8.52 -2.26
N ARG A 223 -0.22 -8.74 -1.03
CA ARG A 223 -1.33 -9.66 -0.75
C ARG A 223 -2.63 -9.23 -1.44
N TYR A 224 -2.94 -7.93 -1.40
CA TYR A 224 -4.11 -7.41 -2.10
C TYR A 224 -3.97 -7.57 -3.61
N CYS A 225 -2.86 -7.11 -4.20
CA CYS A 225 -2.64 -7.24 -5.65
C CYS A 225 -2.64 -8.72 -6.09
N TRP A 226 -2.20 -9.65 -5.23
CA TRP A 226 -2.31 -11.09 -5.48
C TRP A 226 -3.75 -11.57 -5.60
N GLN A 227 -4.66 -11.06 -4.76
CA GLN A 227 -6.09 -11.35 -4.86
C GLN A 227 -6.67 -10.85 -6.20
N VAL A 228 -6.26 -9.67 -6.66
CA VAL A 228 -6.62 -9.13 -7.98
C VAL A 228 -6.08 -10.02 -9.10
N LEU A 229 -4.82 -10.43 -9.05
CA LEU A 229 -4.22 -11.35 -10.03
C LEU A 229 -4.98 -12.68 -10.11
N MET A 230 -5.32 -13.27 -8.97
CA MET A 230 -6.10 -14.50 -8.91
C MET A 230 -7.49 -14.29 -9.52
N TYR A 231 -8.18 -13.22 -9.16
CA TYR A 231 -9.50 -12.89 -9.71
C TYR A 231 -9.47 -12.71 -11.24
N LEU A 232 -8.45 -12.02 -11.78
CA LEU A 232 -8.27 -11.83 -13.23
C LEU A 232 -8.24 -13.15 -14.01
N HIS A 233 -7.75 -14.24 -13.40
CA HIS A 233 -7.65 -15.56 -14.04
C HIS A 233 -8.81 -16.50 -13.69
N VAL A 234 -9.58 -16.19 -12.64
CA VAL A 234 -10.74 -16.99 -12.20
C VAL A 234 -12.06 -16.43 -12.74
N LYS A 235 -12.14 -15.14 -13.08
CA LYS A 235 -13.31 -14.51 -13.70
C LYS A 235 -13.66 -15.26 -15.00
N GLY A 236 -14.89 -15.77 -15.08
CA GLY A 236 -15.37 -16.54 -16.23
C GLY A 236 -15.01 -18.04 -16.25
N GLN A 237 -14.39 -18.56 -15.18
CA GLN A 237 -14.20 -20.01 -14.98
C GLN A 237 -15.48 -20.67 -14.41
N SER A 238 -15.44 -21.98 -14.16
CA SER A 238 -16.59 -22.72 -13.61
C SER A 238 -16.96 -22.25 -12.19
N GLU A 239 -18.23 -22.43 -11.81
CA GLU A 239 -18.77 -22.04 -10.50
C GLU A 239 -17.96 -22.63 -9.33
N LYS A 240 -17.45 -23.87 -9.48
CA LYS A 240 -16.57 -24.51 -8.49
C LYS A 240 -15.28 -23.73 -8.22
N VAL A 241 -14.65 -23.23 -9.29
CA VAL A 241 -13.39 -22.46 -9.22
C VAL A 241 -13.66 -21.10 -8.58
N ILE A 242 -14.75 -20.44 -8.98
CA ILE A 242 -15.17 -19.15 -8.42
C ILE A 242 -15.46 -19.29 -6.91
N SER A 243 -16.20 -20.32 -6.49
CA SER A 243 -16.51 -20.60 -5.09
C SER A 243 -15.25 -20.90 -4.26
N SER A 244 -14.27 -21.59 -4.84
CA SER A 244 -12.97 -21.84 -4.19
C SER A 244 -12.17 -20.55 -3.98
N PHE A 245 -12.18 -19.64 -4.96
CA PHE A 245 -11.58 -18.31 -4.81
C PHE A 245 -12.31 -17.45 -3.76
N GLN A 246 -13.65 -17.45 -3.75
CA GLN A 246 -14.42 -16.76 -2.70
C GLN A 246 -14.10 -17.28 -1.30
N SER A 247 -13.88 -18.58 -1.15
CA SER A 247 -13.46 -19.19 0.11
C SER A 247 -12.05 -18.73 0.53
N LEU A 248 -11.11 -18.63 -0.42
CA LEU A 248 -9.78 -18.05 -0.19
C LEU A 248 -9.86 -16.59 0.26
N LEU A 249 -10.68 -15.77 -0.42
CA LEU A 249 -10.88 -14.36 -0.05
C LEU A 249 -11.45 -14.23 1.36
N ALA A 250 -12.52 -14.97 1.67
CA ALA A 250 -13.12 -14.95 2.99
C ALA A 250 -12.14 -15.41 4.07
N TRP A 251 -11.32 -16.42 3.78
CA TRP A 251 -10.25 -16.86 4.68
C TRP A 251 -9.20 -15.75 4.88
N SER A 252 -8.69 -15.13 3.81
CA SER A 252 -7.66 -14.08 3.89
C SER A 252 -8.17 -12.87 4.68
N LEU A 253 -9.40 -12.43 4.40
CA LEU A 253 -10.02 -11.30 5.07
C LEU A 253 -10.27 -11.60 6.56
N ARG A 254 -10.72 -12.81 6.91
CA ARG A 254 -10.85 -13.21 8.33
C ARG A 254 -9.51 -13.11 9.07
N HIS A 255 -8.41 -13.52 8.44
CA HIS A 255 -7.07 -13.39 9.04
C HIS A 255 -6.59 -11.95 9.16
N GLU A 256 -6.98 -11.07 8.24
CA GLU A 256 -6.70 -9.62 8.30
C GLU A 256 -7.47 -8.95 9.44
N VAL A 257 -8.77 -9.24 9.57
CA VAL A 257 -9.66 -8.60 10.56
C VAL A 257 -9.47 -9.19 11.97
N PHE A 258 -9.45 -10.52 12.10
CA PHE A 258 -9.47 -11.20 13.40
C PHE A 258 -8.11 -11.78 13.82
N GLY A 259 -7.11 -11.77 12.93
CA GLY A 259 -5.81 -12.38 13.17
C GLY A 259 -5.84 -13.93 13.14
N ASN A 260 -4.67 -14.54 13.34
CA ASN A 260 -4.46 -15.98 13.21
C ASN A 260 -4.94 -16.80 14.43
N SER A 261 -5.65 -16.17 15.36
CA SER A 261 -5.94 -16.73 16.68
C SER A 261 -7.36 -17.26 16.73
N LYS A 262 -7.49 -18.54 17.10
CA LYS A 262 -8.61 -18.93 17.97
C LYS A 262 -8.56 -17.95 19.15
N SER A 263 -9.66 -17.25 19.44
CA SER A 263 -9.74 -16.15 20.43
C SER A 263 -9.01 -16.40 21.77
N ALA A 264 -8.79 -17.67 22.13
CA ALA A 264 -8.06 -18.13 23.31
C ALA A 264 -6.53 -17.86 23.37
N ASP A 265 -5.87 -17.43 22.29
CA ASP A 265 -4.39 -17.24 22.25
C ASP A 265 -3.93 -15.78 22.16
N VAL A 266 -4.85 -14.81 22.17
CA VAL A 266 -4.51 -13.39 22.17
C VAL A 266 -3.84 -13.03 23.51
N GLY A 267 -2.51 -12.90 23.50
CA GLY A 267 -1.72 -12.44 24.65
C GLY A 267 -0.68 -13.43 25.20
N LYS A 268 -0.72 -14.72 24.84
CA LYS A 268 0.13 -15.75 25.48
C LYS A 268 1.64 -15.52 25.42
N ASN A 269 2.12 -14.73 24.46
CA ASN A 269 3.56 -14.45 24.27
C ASN A 269 3.89 -12.96 24.18
N LYS A 270 2.93 -12.08 24.52
CA LYS A 270 3.13 -10.62 24.52
C LYS A 270 3.24 -10.18 25.97
N LEU A 271 4.43 -9.77 26.39
CA LEU A 271 4.59 -9.09 27.68
C LEU A 271 4.45 -7.59 27.43
N LEU A 272 3.65 -6.94 28.27
CA LEU A 272 3.58 -5.49 28.39
C LEU A 272 4.42 -5.10 29.60
N LEU A 273 5.43 -4.25 29.40
CA LEU A 273 6.08 -3.53 30.50
C LEU A 273 5.68 -2.08 30.42
N ASP A 274 5.12 -1.57 31.50
CA ASP A 274 4.98 -0.14 31.67
C ASP A 274 6.37 0.47 31.89
N VAL A 275 6.65 1.57 31.19
CA VAL A 275 7.93 2.28 31.30
C VAL A 275 7.64 3.72 31.71
N GLU A 276 8.25 4.12 32.82
CA GLU A 276 8.20 5.50 33.29
C GLU A 276 8.93 6.41 32.30
N ASN A 277 8.33 7.55 31.98
CA ASN A 277 8.94 8.60 31.16
C ASN A 277 8.64 9.97 31.79
N GLU A 278 9.45 10.96 31.45
CA GLU A 278 9.40 12.34 31.97
C GLU A 278 8.23 13.18 31.41
N TYR A 279 7.31 12.58 30.63
CA TYR A 279 6.10 13.22 30.10
C TYR A 279 4.84 12.49 30.59
N ASP A 280 3.72 13.22 30.66
CA ASP A 280 2.40 12.81 31.20
C ASP A 280 2.16 11.29 31.15
N SER A 281 2.20 10.69 32.34
CA SER A 281 2.46 9.27 32.62
C SER A 281 1.25 8.37 32.46
N SER A 282 0.23 8.79 31.70
CA SER A 282 -1.04 8.09 31.64
C SER A 282 -1.11 6.93 30.63
N ARG A 283 -0.01 6.53 29.94
CA ARG A 283 0.23 5.18 29.35
C ARG A 283 1.44 5.17 28.39
N THR A 284 2.63 4.83 28.87
CA THR A 284 3.73 4.36 28.01
C THR A 284 4.09 2.93 28.36
N PHE A 285 3.95 2.02 27.39
CA PHE A 285 4.29 0.62 27.55
C PHE A 285 5.21 0.15 26.42
N VAL A 286 6.10 -0.77 26.73
CA VAL A 286 6.90 -1.50 25.76
C VAL A 286 6.34 -2.91 25.68
N MET A 287 5.90 -3.30 24.49
CA MET A 287 5.44 -4.66 24.22
C MET A 287 6.57 -5.46 23.58
N PHE A 288 6.92 -6.61 24.15
CA PHE A 288 7.86 -7.54 23.53
C PHE A 288 7.29 -8.94 23.42
N LYS A 289 7.69 -9.60 22.34
CA LYS A 289 7.27 -10.95 22.00
C LYS A 289 8.31 -11.94 22.53
N VAL A 290 7.95 -12.68 23.58
CA VAL A 290 8.83 -13.72 24.14
C VAL A 290 8.73 -14.97 23.25
N LYS A 291 9.86 -15.46 22.73
CA LYS A 291 9.92 -16.79 22.12
C LYS A 291 9.99 -17.81 23.27
N SER A 292 8.95 -18.62 23.45
CA SER A 292 9.06 -19.79 24.35
C SER A 292 10.20 -20.69 23.88
N SER A 293 11.29 -20.71 24.63
CA SER A 293 12.24 -21.82 24.59
C SER A 293 11.51 -23.07 25.07
N SER A 294 11.63 -24.16 24.31
CA SER A 294 11.17 -25.49 24.69
C SER A 294 11.80 -25.92 26.02
N GLY A 295 11.10 -25.68 27.13
CA GLY A 295 11.50 -26.05 28.48
C GLY A 295 10.28 -26.00 29.40
N LYS A 296 10.02 -27.11 30.10
CA LYS A 296 8.87 -27.30 31.00
C LYS A 296 8.83 -26.25 32.14
N GLY A 297 7.64 -25.69 32.40
CA GLY A 297 7.27 -24.94 33.62
C GLY A 297 7.73 -23.47 33.59
N THR A 298 6.93 -22.46 33.84
CA THR A 298 5.84 -22.31 34.83
C THR A 298 4.79 -21.33 34.29
N ASN A 299 3.50 -21.62 34.52
CA ASN A 299 2.42 -20.65 34.30
C ASN A 299 2.50 -19.56 35.38
N GLY A 300 3.22 -18.48 35.09
CA GLY A 300 3.24 -17.28 35.93
C GLY A 300 1.98 -16.43 35.75
N ILE A 301 0.81 -16.96 36.11
CA ILE A 301 -0.32 -16.11 36.48
C ILE A 301 -0.05 -15.72 37.94
N VAL A 302 0.39 -14.50 38.18
CA VAL A 302 0.30 -13.91 39.52
C VAL A 302 -1.20 -13.74 39.80
N LYS A 303 -1.75 -14.68 40.57
CA LYS A 303 -3.12 -14.59 41.10
C LYS A 303 -3.17 -13.44 42.10
N ILE A 304 -3.93 -12.40 41.78
CA ILE A 304 -4.56 -11.56 42.80
C ILE A 304 -5.99 -12.12 42.97
N GLY A 305 -6.30 -12.59 44.17
CA GLY A 305 -7.57 -13.25 44.47
C GLY A 305 -8.75 -12.28 44.49
N GLY A 306 -9.89 -12.75 44.01
CA GLY A 306 -11.18 -12.07 44.02
C GLY A 306 -12.22 -12.93 43.31
N GLN A 307 -13.50 -12.76 43.65
CA GLN A 307 -14.66 -13.57 43.20
C GLN A 307 -14.98 -13.49 41.68
N ASP A 308 -14.03 -13.08 40.84
CA ASP A 308 -14.24 -12.81 39.41
C ASP A 308 -14.19 -14.08 38.52
N SER A 309 -14.02 -15.25 39.13
CA SER A 309 -13.92 -16.53 38.40
C SER A 309 -15.27 -17.04 37.84
N GLU A 310 -16.41 -16.54 38.33
CA GLU A 310 -17.72 -16.92 37.80
C GLU A 310 -18.16 -16.03 36.63
N HIS A 311 -17.78 -14.76 36.60
CA HIS A 311 -18.04 -13.84 35.48
C HIS A 311 -17.27 -14.19 34.19
N LEU A 312 -16.18 -14.96 34.28
CA LEU A 312 -15.43 -15.40 33.10
C LEU A 312 -16.09 -16.55 32.33
N LYS A 313 -17.02 -17.30 32.95
CA LYS A 313 -17.71 -18.42 32.28
C LYS A 313 -18.97 -18.00 31.53
N GLU A 314 -19.54 -16.83 31.85
CA GLU A 314 -20.69 -16.25 31.13
C GLU A 314 -20.29 -15.53 29.83
N ALA A 315 -19.00 -15.38 29.54
CA ALA A 315 -18.49 -14.75 28.32
C ALA A 315 -18.43 -15.69 27.10
N ILE A 316 -19.42 -16.57 26.92
CA ILE A 316 -19.53 -17.47 25.76
C ILE A 316 -20.86 -17.23 25.03
N ASP A 317 -21.05 -15.99 24.61
CA ASP A 317 -21.65 -15.67 23.32
C ASP A 317 -21.17 -14.27 22.93
N LEU A 318 -20.12 -14.20 22.10
CA LEU A 318 -19.50 -12.93 21.69
C LEU A 318 -20.31 -12.23 20.58
N ASP A 319 -21.31 -12.89 19.98
CA ASP A 319 -22.18 -12.30 18.96
C ASP A 319 -23.60 -12.91 18.93
N PRO A 320 -24.39 -12.76 20.01
CA PRO A 320 -25.74 -13.33 20.12
C PRO A 320 -26.74 -12.81 19.08
N LYS A 321 -26.38 -11.76 18.31
CA LYS A 321 -27.23 -11.13 17.28
C LYS A 321 -26.71 -11.31 15.85
N GLY A 322 -25.54 -11.93 15.65
CA GLY A 322 -24.91 -12.08 14.32
C GLY A 322 -24.36 -10.77 13.74
N ASN A 323 -24.17 -9.74 14.55
CA ASN A 323 -23.73 -8.42 14.10
C ASN A 323 -22.29 -8.46 13.54
N ALA A 324 -21.41 -9.25 14.15
CA ALA A 324 -20.03 -9.38 13.70
C ALA A 324 -19.92 -10.21 12.42
N GLU A 325 -20.73 -11.26 12.27
CA GLU A 325 -20.79 -12.01 11.00
C GLU A 325 -21.41 -11.15 9.89
N ASN A 326 -22.46 -10.38 10.17
CA ASN A 326 -23.05 -9.44 9.20
C ASN A 326 -22.03 -8.38 8.74
N ALA A 327 -21.31 -7.75 9.67
CA ALA A 327 -20.25 -6.80 9.35
C ALA A 327 -19.12 -7.45 8.54
N PHE A 328 -18.76 -8.70 8.86
CA PHE A 328 -17.79 -9.45 8.08
C PHE A 328 -18.26 -9.73 6.64
N GLN A 329 -19.54 -10.08 6.46
CA GLN A 329 -20.11 -10.28 5.12
C GLN A 329 -20.16 -8.99 4.31
N GLU A 330 -20.44 -7.85 4.95
CA GLU A 330 -20.37 -6.52 4.33
C GLU A 330 -18.94 -6.21 3.85
N LEU A 331 -17.94 -6.33 4.72
CA LEU A 331 -16.52 -6.17 4.37
C LEU A 331 -16.07 -7.11 3.26
N LEU A 332 -16.59 -8.35 3.25
CA LEU A 332 -16.28 -9.33 2.20
C LEU A 332 -16.88 -8.94 0.85
N ASN A 333 -18.04 -8.30 0.84
CA ASN A 333 -18.66 -7.80 -0.39
C ASN A 333 -17.94 -6.54 -0.89
N GLU A 334 -17.61 -5.60 -0.02
CA GLU A 334 -16.77 -4.45 -0.34
C GLU A 334 -15.44 -4.89 -0.97
N ARG A 335 -14.73 -5.85 -0.34
CA ARG A 335 -13.48 -6.39 -0.88
C ARG A 335 -13.64 -7.01 -2.27
N LYS A 336 -14.78 -7.65 -2.58
CA LYS A 336 -15.04 -8.19 -3.92
C LYS A 336 -15.25 -7.08 -4.95
N GLU A 337 -15.98 -6.03 -4.57
CA GLU A 337 -16.24 -4.88 -5.43
C GLU A 337 -14.94 -4.11 -5.73
N GLU A 338 -14.11 -3.87 -4.71
CA GLU A 338 -12.78 -3.26 -4.85
C GLU A 338 -11.89 -4.08 -5.81
N ILE A 339 -11.78 -5.40 -5.59
CA ILE A 339 -11.00 -6.30 -6.45
C ILE A 339 -11.51 -6.24 -7.89
N GLN A 340 -12.83 -6.20 -8.08
CA GLN A 340 -13.42 -6.12 -9.41
C GLN A 340 -13.12 -4.78 -10.09
N GLU A 341 -13.20 -3.66 -9.38
CA GLU A 341 -12.88 -2.34 -9.90
C GLU A 341 -11.43 -2.28 -10.39
N VAL A 342 -10.47 -2.71 -9.56
CA VAL A 342 -9.05 -2.74 -9.91
C VAL A 342 -8.83 -3.67 -11.11
N ALA A 343 -9.44 -4.85 -11.11
CA ALA A 343 -9.31 -5.81 -12.21
C ALA A 343 -9.81 -5.24 -13.53
N ASP A 344 -10.94 -4.54 -13.54
CA ASP A 344 -11.51 -3.96 -14.76
C ASP A 344 -10.60 -2.83 -15.31
N LYS A 345 -10.01 -2.00 -14.44
CA LYS A 345 -9.00 -0.98 -14.83
C LYS A 345 -7.71 -1.62 -15.36
N VAL A 346 -7.22 -2.68 -14.73
CA VAL A 346 -6.05 -3.44 -15.21
C VAL A 346 -6.34 -4.08 -16.57
N LEU A 347 -7.52 -4.67 -16.78
CA LEU A 347 -7.90 -5.23 -18.09
C LEU A 347 -7.98 -4.16 -19.18
N GLN A 348 -8.49 -2.96 -18.87
CA GLN A 348 -8.49 -1.84 -19.80
C GLN A 348 -7.06 -1.45 -20.19
N TYR A 349 -6.15 -1.38 -19.21
CA TYR A 349 -4.74 -1.13 -19.44
C TYR A 349 -4.09 -2.21 -20.33
N LEU A 350 -4.35 -3.49 -20.08
CA LEU A 350 -3.78 -4.59 -20.87
C LEU A 350 -4.23 -4.52 -22.34
N LYS A 351 -5.52 -4.20 -22.57
CA LYS A 351 -6.06 -3.97 -23.91
C LYS A 351 -5.36 -2.83 -24.65
N LEU A 352 -5.07 -1.72 -23.96
CA LEU A 352 -4.40 -0.56 -24.56
C LEU A 352 -2.93 -0.83 -24.88
N THR A 353 -2.25 -1.63 -24.06
CA THR A 353 -0.82 -1.93 -24.22
C THR A 353 -0.54 -3.14 -25.10
N GLY A 354 -1.56 -3.95 -25.40
CA GLY A 354 -1.40 -5.23 -26.10
C GLY A 354 -0.74 -6.30 -25.23
N ALA A 355 -0.62 -6.07 -23.93
CA ALA A 355 -0.15 -7.07 -22.98
C ALA A 355 -1.26 -8.09 -22.70
N SER A 356 -0.89 -9.35 -22.49
CA SER A 356 -1.83 -10.42 -22.17
C SER A 356 -1.74 -10.84 -20.70
N LEU A 357 -2.82 -11.43 -20.20
CA LEU A 357 -2.75 -12.20 -18.96
C LEU A 357 -1.79 -13.38 -19.11
N VAL A 358 -1.45 -13.99 -17.98
CA VAL A 358 -0.58 -15.16 -17.94
C VAL A 358 -1.30 -16.31 -18.65
N GLU A 359 -0.71 -16.81 -19.74
CA GLU A 359 -1.16 -18.06 -20.34
C GLU A 359 -0.99 -19.19 -19.32
N LEU A 360 -2.12 -19.86 -19.04
CA LEU A 360 -2.27 -20.92 -18.04
C LEU A 360 -1.87 -22.28 -18.59
#